data_AF-A0A9W9S4U7-F1
#
_entry.id   AF-A0A9W9S4U7-F1
#
_cell.length_a   1.000
_cell.length_b   1.000
_cell.length_c   1.000
_cell.angle_alpha   90.00
_cell.angle_beta   90.00
_cell.angle_gamma   90.00
#
_symmetry.space_group_name_H-M   'P 1'
#
loop_
_entity.id
_entity.type
_entity.pdbx_description
1 polymer ?
#
loop_
_entity_poly.entity_id
_entity_poly.type
_entity_poly.pdbx_seq_one_letter_code
_entity_poly.pdbx_strand_id
1 'polypeptide(L)'
;MNYLGVPIVLGTAMIAVHDKDYLTASQKLQDYEFRITVTDRRPAPELLARLPNPDKVMKKVNKKYERLDKSTTLFDYPINHHLAGGLKLNLVPNSFANLPTPGVADDSMPDTVATKDYDIYGNIFDPLEGTLIESFAKGVISDEGRIHEEAFGPWDRRVSKRLGSKKEMPVDMRGNMLPE
;
A
#
# COMPACT_ATOMS: atom_id res chain seq x y z
N MET A 1 -19.78 15.82 -4.58
CA MET A 1 -18.87 16.44 -3.58
C MET A 1 -18.82 15.50 -2.39
N ASN A 2 -17.71 14.78 -2.16
CA ASN A 2 -17.59 13.87 -1.02
C ASN A 2 -16.47 14.36 -0.10
N TYR A 3 -16.82 14.59 1.17
CA TYR A 3 -15.93 15.03 2.23
C TYR A 3 -15.54 13.85 3.14
N LEU A 4 -14.29 13.89 3.63
CA LEU A 4 -13.54 12.84 4.34
C LEU A 4 -14.24 12.24 5.57
N GLY A 5 -14.03 10.95 5.82
CA GLY A 5 -14.38 10.33 7.11
C GLY A 5 -14.11 8.83 7.28
N VAL A 6 -13.69 8.08 6.27
CA VAL A 6 -13.24 6.67 6.31
C VAL A 6 -12.37 6.47 5.06
N PRO A 7 -11.31 5.65 5.00
CA PRO A 7 -10.65 5.33 3.73
C PRO A 7 -11.53 4.38 2.91
N ILE A 8 -12.76 4.78 2.60
CA ILE A 8 -13.47 4.25 1.45
C ILE A 8 -12.97 5.13 0.31
N VAL A 9 -12.07 4.61 -0.51
CA VAL A 9 -11.63 5.29 -1.73
C VAL A 9 -12.78 5.20 -2.74
N LEU A 10 -13.86 5.94 -2.48
CA LEU A 10 -14.95 6.13 -3.44
C LEU A 10 -14.33 6.76 -4.69
N GLY A 11 -14.33 6.01 -5.79
CA GLY A 11 -13.82 6.51 -7.07
C GLY A 11 -12.40 6.09 -7.44
N THR A 12 -11.78 5.10 -6.77
CA THR A 12 -10.54 4.47 -7.29
C THR A 12 -10.61 2.94 -7.25
N ALA A 13 -10.53 2.29 -8.40
CA ALA A 13 -10.27 0.86 -8.52
C ALA A 13 -8.79 0.59 -8.36
N MET A 14 -8.41 -0.49 -7.66
CA MET A 14 -7.02 -0.91 -7.51
C MET A 14 -6.80 -2.22 -8.24
N ILE A 15 -5.75 -2.28 -9.06
CA ILE A 15 -5.30 -3.53 -9.68
C ILE A 15 -3.86 -3.76 -9.23
N ALA A 16 -3.64 -4.88 -8.54
CA ALA A 16 -2.30 -5.34 -8.20
C ALA A 16 -1.74 -6.19 -9.33
N VAL A 17 -0.51 -5.89 -9.76
CA VAL A 17 0.21 -6.67 -10.78
C VAL A 17 1.54 -7.14 -10.23
N HIS A 18 2.07 -8.22 -10.81
CA HIS A 18 3.41 -8.66 -10.44
C HIS A 18 4.43 -7.57 -10.76
N ASP A 19 5.41 -7.34 -9.87
CA ASP A 19 6.44 -6.32 -10.02
C ASP A 19 7.13 -6.34 -11.40
N LYS A 20 7.40 -7.54 -11.93
CA LYS A 20 8.04 -7.75 -13.24
C LYS A 20 7.18 -7.26 -14.42
N ASP A 21 5.86 -7.30 -14.25
CA ASP A 21 4.88 -6.96 -15.30
C ASP A 21 4.39 -5.52 -15.15
N TYR A 22 4.80 -4.80 -14.09
CA TYR A 22 4.31 -3.46 -13.76
C TYR A 22 4.50 -2.45 -14.89
N LEU A 23 5.71 -2.40 -15.48
CA LEU A 23 6.00 -1.48 -16.58
C LEU A 23 5.22 -1.86 -17.85
N THR A 24 5.12 -3.15 -18.15
CA THR A 24 4.37 -3.64 -19.31
C THR A 24 2.87 -3.36 -19.16
N ALA A 25 2.30 -3.57 -17.97
CA ALA A 25 0.91 -3.26 -17.67
C ALA A 25 0.64 -1.75 -17.78
N SER A 26 1.52 -0.92 -17.24
CA SER A 26 1.45 0.54 -17.35
C SER A 26 1.47 1.02 -18.80
N GLN A 27 2.35 0.43 -19.64
CA GLN A 27 2.40 0.75 -21.06
C GLN A 27 1.12 0.33 -21.79
N LYS A 28 0.65 -0.89 -21.56
CA LYS A 28 -0.60 -1.38 -22.15
C LYS A 28 -1.78 -0.47 -21.83
N LEU A 29 -1.91 -0.01 -20.58
CA LEU A 29 -2.98 0.92 -20.21
C LEU A 29 -2.91 2.21 -21.02
N GLN A 30 -1.71 2.77 -21.22
CA GLN A 30 -1.54 3.96 -22.07
C GLN A 30 -1.89 3.69 -23.53
N ASP A 31 -1.54 2.50 -24.05
CA ASP A 31 -1.90 2.09 -25.42
C ASP A 31 -3.43 1.98 -25.60
N TYR A 32 -4.16 1.68 -24.53
CA TYR A 32 -5.63 1.71 -24.46
C TYR A 32 -6.21 3.08 -24.05
N GLU A 33 -5.45 4.16 -24.25
CA GLU A 33 -5.87 5.55 -24.00
C GLU A 33 -6.14 5.92 -22.53
N PHE A 34 -5.76 5.07 -21.57
CA PHE A 34 -5.75 5.48 -20.16
C PHE A 34 -4.67 6.53 -19.94
N ARG A 35 -5.01 7.59 -19.20
CA ARG A 35 -4.11 8.73 -19.02
C ARG A 35 -3.52 8.72 -17.62
N ILE A 36 -2.19 8.76 -17.53
CA ILE A 36 -1.52 8.92 -16.24
C ILE A 36 -1.95 10.26 -15.62
N THR A 37 -2.31 10.22 -14.35
CA THR A 37 -2.82 11.37 -13.61
C THR A 37 -2.14 11.44 -12.25
N VAL A 38 -2.08 12.65 -11.68
CA VAL A 38 -1.53 12.86 -10.34
C VAL A 38 -2.70 13.02 -9.38
N THR A 39 -2.62 12.35 -8.22
CA THR A 39 -3.65 12.46 -7.19
C THR A 39 -3.70 13.89 -6.66
N ASP A 40 -4.81 14.59 -6.87
CA ASP A 40 -5.05 15.87 -6.19
C ASP A 40 -5.58 15.62 -4.78
N ARG A 41 -4.70 15.83 -3.80
CA ARG A 41 -5.03 15.69 -2.36
C ARG A 41 -5.31 17.02 -1.70
N ARG A 42 -5.55 18.09 -2.47
CA ARG A 42 -5.90 19.39 -1.90
C ARG A 42 -7.23 19.26 -1.15
N PRO A 43 -7.27 19.60 0.16
CA PRO A 43 -8.52 19.77 0.87
C PRO A 43 -9.38 20.82 0.18
N ALA A 44 -10.68 20.81 0.47
CA ALA A 44 -11.58 21.82 -0.07
C ALA A 44 -11.06 23.25 0.20
N PRO A 45 -11.19 24.18 -0.75
CA PRO A 45 -10.64 25.54 -0.64
C PRO A 45 -11.06 26.26 0.65
N GLU A 46 -12.29 26.03 1.11
CA GLU A 46 -12.83 26.59 2.36
C GLU A 46 -12.07 26.13 3.61
N LEU A 47 -11.60 24.89 3.63
CA LEU A 47 -10.79 24.34 4.72
C LEU A 47 -9.35 24.86 4.63
N LEU A 48 -8.79 24.93 3.43
CA LEU A 48 -7.46 25.49 3.20
C LEU A 48 -7.37 26.96 3.65
N ALA A 49 -8.38 27.77 3.35
CA ALA A 49 -8.42 29.19 3.71
C ALA A 49 -8.46 29.45 5.22
N ARG A 50 -8.91 28.49 6.02
CA ARG A 50 -8.94 28.58 7.50
C ARG A 50 -7.62 28.20 8.16
N LEU A 51 -6.67 27.64 7.42
CA LEU A 51 -5.41 27.18 7.97
C LEU A 51 -4.38 28.32 8.08
N PRO A 52 -3.63 28.42 9.19
CA PRO A 52 -2.60 29.45 9.37
C PRO A 52 -1.48 29.42 8.32
N ASN A 53 -1.22 28.24 7.74
CA ASN A 53 -0.23 28.06 6.67
C ASN A 53 -0.63 26.86 5.79
N PRO A 54 -1.39 27.09 4.70
CA PRO A 54 -1.87 26.04 3.82
C PRO A 54 -0.75 25.26 3.16
N ASP A 55 0.31 25.94 2.72
CA ASP A 55 1.44 25.33 2.00
C ASP A 55 2.21 24.35 2.87
N LYS A 56 2.45 24.70 4.14
CA LYS A 56 3.10 23.81 5.11
C LYS A 56 2.28 22.55 5.35
N VAL A 57 0.95 22.68 5.42
CA VAL A 57 0.04 21.54 5.58
C VAL A 57 0.07 20.67 4.33
N MET A 58 -0.01 21.25 3.13
CA MET A 58 0.09 20.51 1.87
C MET A 58 1.41 19.77 1.73
N LYS A 59 2.53 20.40 2.10
CA LYS A 59 3.84 19.74 2.09
C LYS A 59 3.88 18.54 3.05
N LYS A 60 3.26 18.66 4.22
CA LYS A 60 3.17 17.55 5.19
C LYS A 60 2.29 16.41 4.67
N VAL A 61 1.16 16.74 4.03
CA VAL A 61 0.27 15.75 3.40
C VAL A 61 1.00 15.03 2.27
N ASN A 62 1.57 15.75 1.31
CA ASN A 62 2.28 15.14 0.18
C ASN A 62 3.47 14.29 0.65
N LYS A 63 4.23 14.75 1.66
CA LYS A 63 5.31 13.95 2.25
C LYS A 63 4.80 12.62 2.81
N LYS A 64 3.62 12.58 3.42
CA LYS A 64 3.03 11.35 3.96
C LYS A 64 2.67 10.34 2.86
N TYR A 65 2.33 10.81 1.64
CA TYR A 65 1.94 9.95 0.52
C TYR A 65 3.05 9.74 -0.51
N GLU A 66 4.24 10.30 -0.30
CA GLU A 66 5.35 10.27 -1.26
C GLU A 66 5.72 8.83 -1.68
N ARG A 67 5.74 7.89 -0.73
CA ARG A 67 6.00 6.47 -1.01
C ARG A 67 4.94 5.88 -1.94
N LEU A 68 3.66 6.13 -1.66
CA LEU A 68 2.56 5.65 -2.49
C LEU A 68 2.66 6.21 -3.90
N ASP A 69 2.89 7.53 -4.02
CA ASP A 69 2.97 8.20 -5.32
C ASP A 69 4.17 7.75 -6.16
N LYS A 70 5.28 7.37 -5.53
CA LYS A 70 6.46 6.83 -6.23
C LYS A 70 6.33 5.37 -6.62
N SER A 71 5.55 4.60 -5.86
CA SER A 71 5.42 3.16 -6.06
C SER A 71 4.21 2.75 -6.88
N THR A 72 3.25 3.65 -7.12
CA THR A 72 2.00 3.34 -7.83
C THR A 72 1.73 4.33 -8.94
N THR A 73 0.92 3.94 -9.93
CA THR A 73 0.56 4.80 -11.06
C THR A 73 -0.95 4.90 -11.13
N LEU A 74 -1.46 6.13 -11.03
CA LEU A 74 -2.88 6.42 -11.15
C LEU A 74 -3.23 6.78 -12.60
N PHE A 75 -4.33 6.23 -13.07
CA PHE A 75 -4.86 6.42 -14.42
C PHE A 75 -6.28 6.96 -14.39
N ASP A 76 -6.56 7.92 -15.26
CA ASP A 76 -7.91 8.28 -15.66
C ASP A 76 -8.37 7.35 -16.78
N TYR A 77 -9.64 6.96 -16.74
CA TYR A 77 -10.26 6.18 -17.82
C TYR A 77 -10.32 6.98 -19.14
N PRO A 78 -10.35 6.31 -20.30
CA PRO A 78 -10.55 6.96 -21.59
C PRO A 78 -11.81 7.82 -21.59
N ILE A 79 -11.78 8.97 -22.29
CA ILE A 79 -12.86 9.98 -22.26
C ILE A 79 -14.23 9.39 -22.66
N ASN A 80 -14.23 8.42 -23.56
CA ASN A 80 -15.44 7.78 -24.07
C ASN A 80 -15.95 6.64 -23.18
N HIS A 81 -15.27 6.36 -22.06
CA HIS A 81 -15.64 5.30 -21.14
C HIS A 81 -16.68 5.78 -20.14
N HIS A 82 -17.70 4.96 -19.84
CA HIS A 82 -18.77 5.29 -18.91
C HIS A 82 -18.31 5.60 -17.47
N LEU A 83 -17.10 5.17 -17.10
CA LEU A 83 -16.47 5.44 -15.80
C LEU A 83 -15.58 6.70 -15.79
N ALA A 84 -15.41 7.36 -16.95
CA ALA A 84 -14.59 8.56 -17.05
C ALA A 84 -15.11 9.66 -16.11
N GLY A 85 -14.19 10.25 -15.33
CA GLY A 85 -14.49 11.32 -14.36
C GLY A 85 -15.12 10.84 -13.04
N GLY A 86 -15.67 9.63 -12.98
CA GLY A 86 -16.26 9.05 -11.76
C GLY A 86 -15.37 8.03 -11.06
N LEU A 87 -14.51 7.32 -11.81
CA LEU A 87 -13.58 6.32 -11.31
C LEU A 87 -12.18 6.57 -11.87
N LYS A 88 -11.16 6.26 -11.08
CA LYS A 88 -9.77 6.19 -11.47
C LYS A 88 -9.25 4.77 -11.28
N LEU A 89 -8.22 4.40 -12.01
CA LEU A 89 -7.57 3.10 -11.87
C LEU A 89 -6.18 3.31 -11.27
N ASN A 90 -5.90 2.71 -10.11
CA ASN A 90 -4.57 2.70 -9.51
C ASN A 90 -3.89 1.36 -9.79
N LEU A 91 -2.79 1.41 -10.53
CA LEU A 91 -1.94 0.25 -10.78
C LEU A 91 -0.92 0.15 -9.65
N VAL A 92 -0.90 -1.00 -8.98
CA VAL A 92 -0.11 -1.22 -7.78
C VAL A 92 0.81 -2.43 -7.98
N PRO A 93 2.11 -2.35 -7.66
CA PRO A 93 2.96 -3.52 -7.62
C PRO A 93 2.56 -4.43 -6.45
N ASN A 94 2.55 -5.74 -6.67
CA ASN A 94 2.18 -6.72 -5.64
C ASN A 94 3.10 -6.64 -4.41
N SER A 95 4.39 -6.35 -4.58
CA SER A 95 5.31 -6.14 -3.44
C SER A 95 4.89 -4.95 -2.57
N PHE A 96 4.38 -3.88 -3.18
CA PHE A 96 3.85 -2.74 -2.46
C PHE A 96 2.53 -3.07 -1.76
N ALA A 97 1.65 -3.82 -2.45
CA ALA A 97 0.39 -4.28 -1.91
C ALA A 97 0.54 -5.37 -0.83
N ASN A 98 1.73 -5.95 -0.63
CA ASN A 98 1.94 -7.11 0.24
C ASN A 98 1.01 -8.30 -0.08
N LEU A 99 0.63 -8.44 -1.35
CA LEU A 99 -0.20 -9.55 -1.81
C LEU A 99 0.72 -10.72 -2.22
N PRO A 100 0.45 -11.94 -1.73
CA PRO A 100 1.21 -13.10 -2.12
C PRO A 100 1.07 -13.33 -3.63
N THR A 101 2.17 -13.66 -4.30
CA THR A 101 2.07 -14.17 -5.66
C THR A 101 1.55 -15.60 -5.59
N PRO A 102 0.41 -15.93 -6.22
CA PRO A 102 0.05 -17.32 -6.40
C PRO A 102 1.22 -18.02 -7.09
N GLY A 103 1.73 -19.10 -6.49
CA GLY A 103 2.76 -19.91 -7.13
C GLY A 103 2.23 -20.30 -8.49
N VAL A 104 3.03 -20.09 -9.54
CA VAL A 104 2.66 -20.46 -10.91
C VAL A 104 2.36 -21.96 -10.90
N ALA A 105 1.08 -22.31 -10.77
CA ALA A 105 0.63 -23.67 -10.95
C ALA A 105 0.78 -23.95 -12.44
N ASP A 106 1.48 -25.05 -12.74
CA ASP A 106 1.61 -25.62 -14.08
C ASP A 106 0.29 -25.51 -14.86
N ASP A 107 0.38 -25.19 -16.16
CA ASP A 107 -0.72 -24.93 -17.13
C ASP A 107 -1.68 -26.13 -17.37
N SER A 108 -1.79 -27.06 -16.41
CA SER A 108 -2.44 -28.37 -16.59
C SER A 108 -3.65 -28.63 -15.68
N MET A 109 -4.18 -27.66 -14.95
CA MET A 109 -5.35 -27.89 -14.08
C MET A 109 -6.59 -27.05 -14.48
N PRO A 110 -7.76 -27.71 -14.66
CA PRO A 110 -8.97 -27.05 -15.12
C PRO A 110 -9.65 -26.26 -13.99
N ASP A 111 -10.38 -25.23 -14.43
CA ASP A 111 -11.46 -24.47 -13.79
C ASP A 111 -11.73 -24.73 -12.30
N THR A 112 -11.62 -23.64 -11.52
CA THR A 112 -11.90 -23.54 -10.07
C THR A 112 -10.95 -24.28 -9.13
N VAL A 113 -9.66 -23.95 -9.18
CA VAL A 113 -8.77 -24.15 -8.04
C VAL A 113 -8.85 -22.90 -7.16
N ALA A 114 -9.81 -22.85 -6.24
CA ALA A 114 -9.73 -21.93 -5.12
C ALA A 114 -8.43 -22.24 -4.38
N THR A 115 -7.45 -21.34 -4.49
CA THR A 115 -6.29 -21.42 -3.60
C THR A 115 -6.75 -20.96 -2.21
N LYS A 116 -5.99 -21.27 -1.16
CA LYS A 116 -6.35 -20.79 0.19
C LYS A 116 -6.44 -19.26 0.31
N ASP A 117 -5.92 -18.55 -0.70
CA ASP A 117 -5.69 -17.11 -0.67
C ASP A 117 -6.51 -16.33 -1.73
N TYR A 118 -7.00 -16.99 -2.78
CA TYR A 118 -7.66 -16.33 -3.93
C TYR A 118 -8.82 -17.14 -4.53
N ASP A 119 -9.87 -16.42 -4.92
CA ASP A 119 -10.83 -16.85 -5.93
C ASP A 119 -10.27 -16.50 -7.32
N ILE A 120 -10.26 -17.49 -8.23
CA ILE A 120 -9.65 -17.34 -9.56
C ILE A 120 -10.73 -17.29 -10.63
N TYR A 121 -10.74 -16.18 -11.39
CA TYR A 121 -11.63 -15.95 -12.53
C TYR A 121 -10.81 -15.71 -13.79
N GLY A 122 -10.41 -16.79 -14.46
CA GLY A 122 -9.50 -16.72 -15.61
C GLY A 122 -8.15 -16.15 -15.19
N ASN A 123 -7.80 -14.95 -15.70
CA ASN A 123 -6.57 -14.25 -15.36
C ASN A 123 -6.71 -13.26 -14.17
N ILE A 124 -7.88 -13.23 -13.53
CA ILE A 124 -8.17 -12.36 -12.39
C ILE A 124 -8.07 -13.18 -11.12
N PHE A 125 -7.26 -12.70 -10.18
CA PHE A 125 -7.07 -13.28 -8.86
C PHE A 125 -7.70 -12.35 -7.83
N ASP A 126 -8.86 -12.73 -7.32
CA ASP A 126 -9.59 -11.96 -6.30
C ASP A 126 -9.17 -12.45 -4.91
N PRO A 127 -8.45 -11.64 -4.10
CA PRO A 127 -7.95 -12.09 -2.80
C PRO A 127 -9.11 -12.35 -1.84
N LEU A 128 -9.05 -13.50 -1.17
CA LEU A 128 -9.99 -13.80 -0.09
C LEU A 128 -9.80 -12.83 1.08
N GLU A 129 -10.84 -12.66 1.89
CA GLU A 129 -10.88 -11.67 2.99
C GLU A 129 -9.65 -11.78 3.91
N GLY A 130 -9.23 -12.99 4.28
CA GLY A 130 -8.05 -13.20 5.13
C GLY A 130 -6.76 -12.65 4.51
N THR A 131 -6.54 -12.92 3.22
CA THR A 131 -5.37 -12.44 2.47
C THR A 131 -5.40 -10.92 2.31
N LEU A 132 -6.57 -10.35 2.06
CA LEU A 132 -6.74 -8.91 1.94
C LEU A 132 -6.45 -8.19 3.29
N ILE A 133 -6.98 -8.71 4.40
CA ILE A 133 -6.72 -8.19 5.75
C ILE A 133 -5.22 -8.27 6.08
N GLU A 134 -4.59 -9.41 5.80
CA GLU A 134 -3.15 -9.60 6.04
C GLU A 134 -2.30 -8.62 5.21
N SER A 135 -2.65 -8.42 3.94
CA SER A 135 -2.03 -7.43 3.06
C SER A 135 -2.10 -6.02 3.66
N PHE A 136 -3.28 -5.60 4.13
CA PHE A 136 -3.44 -4.30 4.79
C PHE A 136 -2.61 -4.18 6.07
N ALA A 137 -2.63 -5.20 6.92
CA ALA A 137 -1.88 -5.20 8.19
C ALA A 137 -0.37 -5.09 7.94
N LYS A 138 0.15 -5.86 6.97
CA LYS A 138 1.56 -5.79 6.54
C LYS A 138 1.91 -4.41 5.96
N GLY A 139 1.00 -3.81 5.20
CA GLY A 139 1.15 -2.46 4.67
C GLY A 139 1.37 -1.43 5.78
N VAL A 140 0.49 -1.42 6.79
CA VAL A 140 0.60 -0.51 7.94
C VAL A 140 1.90 -0.72 8.71
N ILE A 141 2.24 -1.96 9.04
CA ILE A 141 3.48 -2.28 9.77
C ILE A 141 4.72 -1.86 8.95
N SER A 142 4.70 -2.06 7.63
CA SER A 142 5.78 -1.65 6.75
C SER A 142 5.98 -0.14 6.73
N ASP A 143 4.89 0.63 6.68
CA ASP A 143 4.95 2.10 6.70
C ASP A 143 5.47 2.62 8.05
N GLU A 144 4.96 2.09 9.17
CA GLU A 144 5.41 2.50 10.51
C GLU A 144 6.88 2.15 10.74
N GLY A 145 7.30 0.95 10.35
CA GLY A 145 8.69 0.52 10.46
C GLY A 145 9.64 1.44 9.69
N ARG A 146 9.26 1.84 8.47
CA ARG A 146 10.06 2.79 7.66
C ARG A 146 10.12 4.18 8.26
N ILE A 147 8.99 4.71 8.75
CA ILE A 147 8.96 6.03 9.41
C ILE A 147 9.89 6.03 10.62
N HIS A 148 9.90 4.95 11.41
CA HIS A 148 10.85 4.84 12.51
C HIS A 148 12.29 4.75 12.01
N GLU A 149 12.57 3.92 11.00
CA GLU A 149 13.91 3.76 10.44
C GLU A 149 14.49 5.09 9.91
N GLU A 150 13.67 5.92 9.27
CA GLU A 150 14.04 7.27 8.83
C GLU A 150 14.35 8.23 10.00
N ALA A 151 13.66 8.08 11.13
CA ALA A 151 13.79 8.97 12.28
C ALA A 151 14.89 8.55 13.27
N PHE A 152 15.12 7.25 13.43
CA PHE A 152 15.94 6.69 14.51
C PHE A 152 16.99 5.68 14.03
N GLY A 153 17.05 5.40 12.72
CA GLY A 153 17.93 4.39 12.15
C GLY A 153 17.33 2.97 12.17
N PRO A 154 18.04 1.98 11.64
CA PRO A 154 17.53 0.62 11.44
C PRO A 154 16.85 0.06 12.68
N TRP A 155 15.59 -0.37 12.54
CA TRP A 155 14.90 -1.04 13.62
C TRP A 155 15.55 -2.41 13.82
N ASP A 156 16.26 -2.63 14.93
CA ASP A 156 16.82 -3.94 15.23
C ASP A 156 15.67 -4.91 15.53
N ARG A 157 15.25 -5.67 14.51
CA ARG A 157 14.16 -6.66 14.59
C ARG A 157 14.59 -7.95 15.29
N ARG A 158 15.80 -8.03 15.85
CA ARG A 158 16.17 -9.11 16.75
C ARG A 158 15.35 -8.95 18.02
N VAL A 159 14.21 -9.61 18.07
CA VAL A 159 13.63 -10.02 19.35
C VAL A 159 14.66 -10.95 19.97
N SER A 160 15.48 -10.42 20.88
CA SER A 160 16.48 -11.17 21.63
C SER A 160 15.78 -12.04 22.68
N LYS A 161 14.99 -13.02 22.23
CA LYS A 161 14.76 -14.19 23.08
C LYS A 161 16.07 -14.95 23.11
N ARG A 162 16.84 -14.76 24.18
CA ARG A 162 17.93 -15.67 24.51
C ARG A 162 17.31 -17.07 24.66
N LEU A 163 17.54 -17.94 23.69
CA LEU A 163 17.28 -19.37 23.86
C LEU A 163 18.21 -19.85 24.99
N GLY A 164 17.64 -20.11 26.17
CA GLY A 164 18.34 -20.78 27.28
C GLY A 164 18.87 -19.92 28.44
N SER A 165 18.61 -18.61 28.53
CA SER A 165 19.14 -17.80 29.64
C SER A 165 18.10 -17.60 30.75
N LYS A 166 18.17 -18.42 31.82
CA LYS A 166 17.44 -18.25 33.09
C LYS A 166 18.00 -17.12 33.99
N LYS A 167 18.78 -16.19 33.44
CA LYS A 167 19.40 -15.12 34.24
C LYS A 167 18.89 -13.78 33.72
N GLU A 168 18.04 -13.13 34.51
CA GLU A 168 17.63 -11.75 34.29
C GLU A 168 18.90 -10.90 34.13
N MET A 169 18.91 -10.03 33.10
CA MET A 169 20.00 -9.08 32.95
C MET A 169 19.84 -8.05 34.08
N PRO A 170 20.90 -7.77 34.87
CA PRO A 170 20.83 -6.85 35.99
C PRO A 170 20.89 -5.42 35.45
N VAL A 171 19.89 -5.03 34.67
CA VAL A 171 19.77 -3.70 34.09
C VAL A 171 18.38 -3.14 34.36
N ASP A 172 18.32 -1.86 34.73
CA ASP A 172 17.04 -1.17 34.89
C ASP A 172 16.35 -0.92 33.54
N MET A 173 15.10 -0.43 33.56
CA MET A 173 14.35 -0.09 32.32
C MET A 173 14.98 1.05 31.51
N ARG A 174 16.06 1.68 32.00
CA ARG A 174 16.83 2.73 31.32
C ARG A 174 18.19 2.21 30.80
N GLY A 175 18.50 0.93 31.01
CA GLY A 175 19.74 0.29 30.57
C GLY A 175 20.94 0.45 31.50
N ASN A 176 20.76 0.98 32.71
CA ASN A 176 21.85 1.09 33.69
C ASN A 176 22.01 -0.23 34.44
N MET A 177 23.25 -0.60 34.78
CA MET A 177 23.47 -1.78 35.61
C MET A 177 22.90 -1.59 37.02
N LEU A 178 22.15 -2.59 37.49
CA LEU A 178 21.74 -2.66 38.89
C LEU A 178 22.98 -2.96 39.74
N PRO A 179 23.17 -2.27 40.88
CA PRO A 179 24.27 -2.55 41.78
C PRO A 179 24.15 -3.99 42.34
N GLU A 180 25.31 -4.65 42.52
CA GLU A 180 25.42 -6.00 43.10
C GLU A 180 24.96 -6.09 44.56
#